data_AF-S8GWP5-F1
#
_entry.id   AF-S8GWP5-F1
#
_cell.length_a   1.000
_cell.length_b   1.000
_cell.length_c   1.000
_cell.angle_alpha   90.00
_cell.angle_beta   90.00
_cell.angle_gamma   90.00
#
_symmetry.space_group_name_H-M   'P 1'
#
loop_
_entity.id
_entity.type
_entity.pdbx_description
1 polymer ?
#
loop_
_entity_poly.entity_id
_entity_poly.type
_entity_poly.pdbx_seq_one_letter_code
_entity_poly.pdbx_strand_id
1 'polypeptide(L)'
;MKRALYLLASLTMVSAAAFAQTKKSFTLEDLLPGGKNFYNLLPQNNHGLTWWNNRLMDCDVDDIKTIDPKDGKETIFITVDEVNRILETAGLDKTHQLHYASFPYTKKLMLLSEPKNQILVDLDKKEVIWHQPIDEKAKNKDWNPTSRALAYTLDNNLYVTTREGERQQVTKEPDGIVCGQSVHRNEFGIHKGTFWSPKGKLLAFYRMDQSMVTDYPQVNTAARIAVLEPDKYPMAGMTSHKVTIGIYNPATRQTIYLQTGDPTDRYFTNLAWSPDELHLYVIELNREQNQAQLVRYDAVSGEKEAVLLEETHPKYVEPLHPIVFVPWNQHQFIYQSQRDGFNHLYLYDTTGKCIKQLTKGDWVVQDIVGFNSKTKEAIVMTTEISPLQSNAYAVDITNGKRRLIGVGEGVHHVKLSTEGDYVIDHYQSHEIPRRIDLVSVSGKKKSVNLLTSSDPMDEYNMPEITLGTLQAADGKTPVYYRL
;
A
#
# COMPACT_ATOMS: atom_id res chain seq x y z
N MET A 1 79.31 -48.09 27.17
CA MET A 1 78.16 -48.06 26.24
C MET A 1 76.89 -47.69 27.04
N LYS A 2 76.78 -46.44 27.49
CA LYS A 2 75.97 -45.35 26.92
C LYS A 2 74.48 -45.70 26.70
N ARG A 3 73.70 -45.57 27.78
CA ARG A 3 72.28 -45.17 27.78
C ARG A 3 72.18 -43.66 27.45
N ALA A 4 70.99 -43.24 27.00
CA ALA A 4 70.52 -41.87 26.76
C ALA A 4 70.45 -41.45 25.29
N LEU A 5 69.30 -41.72 24.66
CA LEU A 5 68.80 -40.92 23.54
C LEU A 5 67.27 -41.13 23.38
N TYR A 6 66.50 -40.54 24.28
CA TYR A 6 65.05 -40.28 24.07
C TYR A 6 64.68 -39.02 24.84
N LEU A 7 65.07 -37.87 24.30
CA LEU A 7 64.67 -36.55 24.79
C LEU A 7 64.87 -35.53 23.66
N LEU A 8 63.84 -35.35 22.83
CA LEU A 8 63.40 -34.11 22.18
C LEU A 8 62.55 -34.45 20.94
N ALA A 9 61.25 -34.50 21.13
CA ALA A 9 60.26 -34.14 20.11
C ALA A 9 58.90 -33.88 20.78
N SER A 10 58.91 -33.12 21.87
CA SER A 10 57.72 -32.44 22.37
C SER A 10 57.61 -31.10 21.65
N LEU A 11 57.24 -31.14 20.36
CA LEU A 11 56.74 -29.97 19.65
C LEU A 11 55.28 -30.23 19.29
N THR A 12 54.42 -29.79 20.22
CA THR A 12 53.16 -29.09 19.91
C THR A 12 52.43 -29.55 18.64
N MET A 13 51.76 -30.70 18.69
CA MET A 13 50.47 -30.79 18.02
C MET A 13 49.48 -30.00 18.88
N VAL A 14 49.41 -28.69 18.63
CA VAL A 14 48.18 -27.95 18.91
C VAL A 14 47.16 -28.55 17.96
N SER A 15 46.40 -29.53 18.45
CA SER A 15 45.15 -29.88 17.83
C SER A 15 44.32 -28.60 17.83
N ALA A 16 44.21 -27.98 16.67
CA ALA A 16 43.11 -27.07 16.40
C ALA A 16 41.83 -27.92 16.42
N ALA A 17 41.36 -28.23 17.62
CA ALA A 17 39.97 -28.58 17.82
C ALA A 17 39.20 -27.35 17.37
N ALA A 18 38.76 -27.35 16.12
CA ALA A 18 37.70 -26.48 15.68
C ALA A 18 36.52 -26.79 16.62
N PHE A 19 36.32 -25.93 17.61
CA PHE A 19 35.10 -25.93 18.39
C PHE A 19 33.98 -25.68 17.38
N ALA A 20 33.30 -26.75 16.97
CA ALA A 20 32.02 -26.62 16.29
C ALA A 20 31.13 -25.83 17.25
N GLN A 21 30.85 -24.57 16.90
CA GLN A 21 30.04 -23.69 17.73
C GLN A 21 28.64 -24.29 17.78
N THR A 22 28.23 -24.79 18.96
CA THR A 22 26.88 -25.32 19.15
C THR A 22 25.88 -24.21 18.86
N LYS A 23 25.04 -24.39 17.83
CA LYS A 23 24.02 -23.40 17.47
C LYS A 23 23.03 -23.19 18.63
N LYS A 24 22.55 -21.96 18.78
CA LYS A 24 21.59 -21.57 19.83
C LYS A 24 20.21 -22.17 19.56
N SER A 25 19.44 -22.44 20.61
CA SER A 25 18.01 -22.74 20.48
C SER A 25 17.20 -21.46 20.63
N PHE A 26 16.06 -21.38 19.95
CA PHE A 26 15.15 -20.23 20.06
C PHE A 26 14.46 -20.16 21.43
N THR A 27 14.21 -18.92 21.86
CA THR A 27 13.28 -18.58 22.94
C THR A 27 12.04 -17.87 22.36
N LEU A 28 10.99 -17.70 23.17
CA LEU A 28 9.83 -16.90 22.74
C LEU A 28 10.19 -15.42 22.51
N GLU A 29 11.19 -14.90 23.23
CA GLU A 29 11.69 -13.52 23.08
C GLU A 29 12.38 -13.28 21.74
N ASP A 30 12.82 -14.35 21.08
CA ASP A 30 13.44 -14.35 19.76
C ASP A 30 12.40 -14.39 18.64
N LEU A 31 11.29 -15.12 18.85
CA LEU A 31 10.34 -15.46 17.78
C LEU A 31 9.06 -14.61 17.77
N LEU A 32 8.69 -14.01 18.90
CA LEU A 32 7.42 -13.28 19.01
C LEU A 32 7.61 -11.76 18.85
N PRO A 33 6.82 -11.09 17.98
CA PRO A 33 6.81 -9.63 17.91
C PRO A 33 6.57 -8.99 19.29
N GLY A 34 7.46 -8.07 19.69
CA GLY A 34 7.46 -7.45 21.02
C GLY A 34 8.42 -8.11 22.02
N GLY A 35 8.98 -9.27 21.68
CA GLY A 35 10.08 -9.87 22.43
C GLY A 35 11.35 -9.02 22.36
N LYS A 36 12.19 -9.12 23.40
CA LYS A 36 13.39 -8.28 23.57
C LYS A 36 14.43 -8.47 22.48
N ASN A 37 14.48 -9.64 21.86
CA ASN A 37 15.46 -9.97 20.83
C ASN A 37 14.86 -10.11 19.42
N PHE A 38 13.53 -10.18 19.32
CA PHE A 38 12.80 -10.35 18.05
C PHE A 38 13.29 -9.42 16.93
N TYR A 39 13.42 -8.12 17.21
CA TYR A 39 13.80 -7.13 16.21
C TYR A 39 15.25 -7.27 15.72
N ASN A 40 16.14 -7.89 16.51
CA ASN A 40 17.51 -8.19 16.10
C ASN A 40 17.58 -9.41 15.17
N LEU A 41 16.53 -10.24 15.14
CA LEU A 41 16.44 -11.44 14.32
C LEU A 41 15.60 -11.24 13.05
N LEU A 42 15.24 -9.99 12.74
CA LEU A 42 14.61 -9.65 11.48
C LEU A 42 15.68 -9.50 10.39
N PRO A 43 15.38 -9.91 9.14
CA PRO A 43 16.26 -9.61 8.01
C PRO A 43 16.47 -8.10 7.91
N GLN A 44 17.71 -7.70 7.58
CA GLN A 44 18.04 -6.30 7.32
C GLN A 44 17.11 -5.73 6.24
N ASN A 45 16.82 -4.44 6.33
CA ASN A 45 15.95 -3.75 5.39
C ASN A 45 16.46 -2.35 5.11
N ASN A 46 16.05 -1.80 3.97
CA ASN A 46 16.10 -0.36 3.75
C ASN A 46 14.67 0.15 3.58
N HIS A 47 14.15 0.76 4.65
CA HIS A 47 12.79 1.32 4.69
C HIS A 47 12.69 2.70 4.01
N GLY A 48 13.82 3.40 3.83
CA GLY A 48 13.92 4.76 3.33
C GLY A 48 13.87 4.89 1.80
N LEU A 49 13.93 3.77 1.07
CA LEU A 49 13.94 3.80 -0.39
C LEU A 49 12.63 4.30 -0.98
N THR A 50 12.73 5.39 -1.73
CA THR A 50 11.60 6.06 -2.40
C THR A 50 12.03 6.68 -3.73
N TRP A 51 11.06 7.18 -4.49
CA TRP A 51 11.27 7.79 -5.79
C TRP A 51 11.12 9.30 -5.73
N TRP A 52 12.05 10.01 -6.36
CA TRP A 52 11.83 11.36 -6.86
C TRP A 52 11.94 11.33 -8.39
N ASN A 53 10.78 11.35 -9.07
CA ASN A 53 10.69 11.05 -10.50
C ASN A 53 11.27 9.64 -10.81
N ASN A 54 12.40 9.60 -11.53
CA ASN A 54 13.18 8.39 -11.83
C ASN A 54 14.49 8.31 -11.03
N ARG A 55 14.71 9.23 -10.08
CA ARG A 55 15.87 9.22 -9.20
C ARG A 55 15.50 8.44 -7.94
N LEU A 56 16.28 7.40 -7.66
CA LEU A 56 16.14 6.64 -6.43
C LEU A 56 16.71 7.47 -5.28
N MET A 57 15.90 7.66 -4.26
CA MET A 57 16.23 8.38 -3.04
C MET A 57 16.28 7.38 -1.89
N ASP A 58 17.28 7.52 -1.03
CA ASP A 58 17.40 6.78 0.22
C ASP A 58 17.25 7.76 1.38
N CYS A 59 16.11 7.71 2.06
CA CYS A 59 15.77 8.57 3.18
C CYS A 59 16.12 7.89 4.51
N ASP A 60 17.24 8.31 5.10
CA ASP A 60 17.71 7.79 6.39
C ASP A 60 17.48 8.82 7.51
N VAL A 61 17.92 8.51 8.73
CA VAL A 61 17.83 9.39 9.89
C VAL A 61 18.65 10.66 9.67
N ASP A 62 19.94 10.52 9.36
CA ASP A 62 20.87 11.66 9.37
C ASP A 62 20.98 12.37 8.02
N ASP A 63 20.69 11.68 6.91
CA ASP A 63 20.79 12.23 5.57
C ASP A 63 19.82 11.57 4.58
N ILE A 64 19.65 12.25 3.45
CA ILE A 64 19.03 11.67 2.27
C ILE A 64 20.14 11.51 1.23
N LYS A 65 20.21 10.34 0.59
CA LYS A 65 21.12 10.08 -0.52
C LYS A 65 20.36 9.86 -1.81
N THR A 66 21.07 10.03 -2.91
CA THR A 66 20.60 9.61 -4.23
C THR A 66 21.43 8.45 -4.71
N ILE A 67 20.79 7.50 -5.40
CA ILE A 67 21.45 6.28 -5.89
C ILE A 67 21.44 6.30 -7.43
N ASP A 68 22.62 6.19 -8.06
CA ASP A 68 22.72 6.11 -9.52
C ASP A 68 22.22 4.74 -10.02
N PRO A 69 21.24 4.70 -10.93
CA PRO A 69 20.68 3.46 -11.44
C PRO A 69 21.64 2.61 -12.30
N LYS A 70 22.83 3.10 -12.64
CA LYS A 70 23.81 2.36 -13.45
C LYS A 70 24.72 1.47 -12.61
N ASP A 71 25.16 1.96 -11.47
CA ASP A 71 26.19 1.32 -10.64
C ASP A 71 25.84 1.24 -9.15
N GLY A 72 24.72 1.84 -8.72
CA GLY A 72 24.32 1.85 -7.32
C GLY A 72 25.07 2.86 -6.47
N LYS A 73 25.87 3.74 -7.07
CA LYS A 73 26.66 4.70 -6.32
C LYS A 73 25.76 5.69 -5.58
N GLU A 74 25.95 5.75 -4.26
CA GLU A 74 25.28 6.70 -3.40
C GLU A 74 25.98 8.06 -3.42
N THR A 75 25.20 9.14 -3.33
CA THR A 75 25.70 10.50 -3.15
C THR A 75 24.78 11.23 -2.19
N ILE A 76 25.34 11.81 -1.12
CA ILE A 76 24.60 12.63 -0.16
C ILE A 76 23.90 13.77 -0.93
N PHE A 77 22.59 13.86 -0.71
CA PHE A 77 21.72 14.84 -1.33
C PHE A 77 21.44 16.01 -0.40
N ILE A 78 21.15 15.73 0.87
CA ILE A 78 20.99 16.73 1.94
C ILE A 78 21.13 16.05 3.31
N THR A 79 21.66 16.76 4.31
CA THR A 79 21.75 16.27 5.70
C THR A 79 20.68 16.88 6.60
N VAL A 80 20.40 16.23 7.74
CA VAL A 80 19.48 16.74 8.76
C VAL A 80 19.91 18.12 9.29
N ASP A 81 21.23 18.38 9.40
CA ASP A 81 21.78 19.68 9.80
C ASP A 81 21.54 20.78 8.76
N GLU A 82 21.60 20.43 7.46
CA GLU A 82 21.21 21.35 6.39
C GLU A 82 19.73 21.68 6.44
N VAL A 83 18.88 20.66 6.63
CA VAL A 83 17.42 20.85 6.77
C VAL A 83 17.09 21.71 7.98
N ASN A 84 17.70 21.43 9.14
CA ASN A 84 17.44 22.17 10.36
C ASN A 84 17.83 23.64 10.27
N ARG A 85 18.88 24.00 9.52
CA ARG A 85 19.20 25.41 9.23
C ARG A 85 18.11 26.10 8.40
N ILE A 86 17.49 25.38 7.46
CA ILE A 86 16.37 25.89 6.67
C ILE A 86 15.12 26.08 7.55
N LEU A 87 14.81 25.09 8.39
CA LEU A 87 13.66 25.15 9.32
C LEU A 87 13.80 26.28 10.34
N GLU A 88 15.00 26.46 10.90
CA GLU A 88 15.32 27.51 11.87
C GLU A 88 15.13 28.92 11.26
N THR A 89 15.52 29.10 10.00
CA THR A 89 15.32 30.37 9.27
C THR A 89 13.83 30.70 9.12
N ALA A 90 12.97 29.67 9.05
CA ALA A 90 11.52 29.82 8.97
C ALA A 90 10.81 29.84 10.35
N GLY A 91 11.57 29.77 11.45
CA GLY A 91 11.01 29.73 12.81
C GLY A 91 10.26 28.44 13.13
N LEU A 92 10.58 27.33 12.46
CA LEU A 92 9.97 26.02 12.69
C LEU A 92 10.86 25.13 13.58
N ASP A 93 10.23 24.17 14.25
CA ASP A 93 10.92 23.17 15.06
C ASP A 93 11.92 22.36 14.23
N LYS A 94 13.00 21.93 14.88
CA LYS A 94 13.99 21.04 14.27
C LYS A 94 13.41 19.65 14.07
N THR A 95 13.80 19.01 12.97
CA THR A 95 13.57 17.59 12.76
C THR A 95 14.79 16.79 13.20
N HIS A 96 14.53 15.56 13.66
CA HIS A 96 15.55 14.64 14.14
C HIS A 96 15.85 13.50 13.17
N GLN A 97 15.07 13.38 12.09
CA GLN A 97 15.23 12.31 11.12
C GLN A 97 14.67 12.73 9.76
N LEU A 98 15.28 12.25 8.68
CA LEU A 98 14.75 12.45 7.32
C LEU A 98 14.04 11.21 6.77
N HIS A 99 13.89 10.17 7.58
CA HIS A 99 13.34 8.88 7.17
C HIS A 99 11.94 8.95 6.53
N TYR A 100 11.10 9.87 7.00
CA TYR A 100 9.73 10.07 6.52
C TYR A 100 9.60 11.18 5.47
N ALA A 101 10.73 11.67 4.95
CA ALA A 101 10.71 12.64 3.86
C ALA A 101 10.16 12.01 2.57
N SER A 102 9.50 12.83 1.75
CA SER A 102 9.01 12.39 0.44
C SER A 102 9.16 13.48 -0.61
N PHE A 103 9.04 13.09 -1.88
CA PHE A 103 9.24 13.96 -3.03
C PHE A 103 8.02 13.94 -3.96
N PRO A 104 6.87 14.50 -3.52
CA PRO A 104 5.60 14.37 -4.23
C PRO A 104 5.49 15.23 -5.50
N TYR A 105 6.53 15.98 -5.87
CA TYR A 105 6.52 16.90 -7.01
C TYR A 105 7.67 16.62 -7.97
N THR A 106 7.48 16.99 -9.24
CA THR A 106 8.54 16.89 -10.27
C THR A 106 9.69 17.84 -10.00
N LYS A 107 9.40 19.01 -9.41
CA LYS A 107 10.39 19.97 -8.90
C LYS A 107 11.11 19.41 -7.68
N LYS A 108 12.27 19.98 -7.35
CA LYS A 108 13.11 19.58 -6.21
C LYS A 108 12.53 20.08 -4.87
N LEU A 109 11.33 19.60 -4.56
CA LEU A 109 10.60 19.93 -3.35
C LEU A 109 10.53 18.70 -2.45
N MET A 110 10.95 18.88 -1.21
CA MET A 110 10.93 17.84 -0.19
C MET A 110 9.80 18.12 0.80
N LEU A 111 8.92 17.15 1.00
CA LEU A 111 7.89 17.19 2.01
C LEU A 111 8.38 16.44 3.25
N LEU A 112 8.44 17.15 4.38
CA LEU A 112 8.63 16.61 5.71
C LEU A 112 7.26 16.43 6.36
N SER A 113 6.94 15.19 6.74
CA SER A 113 5.70 14.84 7.42
C SER A 113 5.97 14.67 8.91
N GLU A 114 5.93 15.78 9.64
CA GLU A 114 6.13 15.79 11.09
C GLU A 114 4.80 15.48 11.82
N PRO A 115 4.84 14.99 13.07
CA PRO A 115 3.63 14.65 13.82
C PRO A 115 2.60 15.79 13.92
N LYS A 116 3.09 17.04 14.02
CA LYS A 116 2.28 18.25 14.21
C LYS A 116 2.21 19.17 13.00
N ASN A 117 2.97 18.89 11.94
CA ASN A 117 3.11 19.83 10.84
C ASN A 117 3.51 19.10 9.55
N GLN A 118 2.96 19.54 8.42
CA GLN A 118 3.52 19.21 7.12
C GLN A 118 4.35 20.39 6.62
N ILE A 119 5.58 20.14 6.18
CA ILE A 119 6.50 21.20 5.80
C ILE A 119 7.05 20.89 4.41
N LEU A 120 6.92 21.86 3.49
CA LEU A 120 7.45 21.75 2.15
C LEU A 120 8.64 22.68 1.96
N VAL A 121 9.78 22.07 1.67
CA VAL A 121 11.05 22.75 1.50
C VAL A 121 11.43 22.79 0.02
N ASP A 122 11.77 23.96 -0.49
CA ASP A 122 12.42 24.13 -1.79
C ASP A 122 13.92 23.98 -1.61
N LEU A 123 14.47 22.89 -2.13
CA LEU A 123 15.88 22.54 -1.91
C LEU A 123 16.84 23.28 -2.86
N ASP A 124 16.35 23.91 -3.92
CA ASP A 124 17.18 24.75 -4.78
C ASP A 124 17.34 26.14 -4.17
N LYS A 125 16.26 26.67 -3.59
CA LYS A 125 16.29 27.95 -2.87
C LYS A 125 16.74 27.85 -1.42
N LYS A 126 16.71 26.64 -0.85
CA LYS A 126 16.97 26.35 0.57
C LYS A 126 16.03 27.14 1.50
N GLU A 127 14.74 27.14 1.19
CA GLU A 127 13.72 27.86 1.95
C GLU A 127 12.49 26.97 2.21
N VAL A 128 11.82 27.19 3.33
CA VAL A 128 10.47 26.65 3.56
C VAL A 128 9.49 27.47 2.72
N ILE A 129 8.84 26.84 1.74
CA ILE A 129 7.89 27.53 0.85
C ILE A 129 6.43 27.35 1.28
N TRP A 130 6.17 26.43 2.19
CA TRP A 130 4.84 26.15 2.71
C TRP A 130 4.92 25.25 3.94
N HIS A 131 4.02 25.46 4.90
CA HIS A 131 3.77 24.51 5.98
C HIS A 131 2.29 24.54 6.39
N GLN A 132 1.80 23.47 7.00
CA GLN A 132 0.41 23.33 7.43
C GLN A 132 0.33 22.54 8.75
N PRO A 133 -0.26 23.11 9.80
CA PRO A 133 -0.41 22.42 11.07
C PRO A 133 -1.35 21.22 10.94
N ILE A 134 -1.07 20.18 11.71
CA ILE A 134 -1.88 18.98 11.84
C ILE A 134 -2.51 18.99 13.24
N ASP A 135 -3.82 18.78 13.33
CA ASP A 135 -4.50 18.63 14.62
C ASP A 135 -3.95 17.39 15.35
N GLU A 136 -3.55 17.53 16.61
CA GLU A 136 -2.92 16.45 17.39
C GLU A 136 -3.86 15.24 17.57
N LYS A 137 -5.18 15.46 17.50
CA LYS A 137 -6.20 14.39 17.59
C LYS A 137 -6.61 13.85 16.22
N ALA A 138 -6.05 14.37 15.13
CA ALA A 138 -6.38 13.94 13.77
C ALA A 138 -6.09 12.44 13.58
N LYS A 139 -7.13 11.70 13.20
CA LYS A 139 -7.04 10.31 12.72
C LYS A 139 -7.34 10.26 11.23
N ASN A 140 -7.03 9.14 10.58
CA ASN A 140 -7.38 8.88 9.18
C ASN A 140 -6.93 10.01 8.22
N LYS A 141 -5.69 10.47 8.38
CA LYS A 141 -5.10 11.57 7.61
C LYS A 141 -4.93 11.17 6.15
N ASP A 142 -5.51 11.93 5.23
CA ASP A 142 -5.43 11.74 3.78
C ASP A 142 -5.09 13.07 3.11
N TRP A 143 -3.82 13.22 2.71
CA TRP A 143 -3.29 14.46 2.16
C TRP A 143 -3.20 14.39 0.63
N ASN A 144 -3.68 15.43 -0.04
CA ASN A 144 -3.57 15.54 -1.49
C ASN A 144 -2.39 16.43 -1.89
N PRO A 145 -1.39 15.93 -2.64
CA PRO A 145 -0.23 16.73 -3.03
C PRO A 145 -0.54 17.87 -4.00
N THR A 146 -1.61 17.76 -4.81
CA THR A 146 -1.94 18.78 -5.81
C THR A 146 -2.57 20.01 -5.16
N SER A 147 -3.59 19.82 -4.33
CA SER A 147 -4.24 20.92 -3.62
C SER A 147 -3.53 21.31 -2.32
N ARG A 148 -2.70 20.42 -1.76
CA ARG A 148 -2.13 20.50 -0.40
C ARG A 148 -3.19 20.57 0.70
N ALA A 149 -4.38 20.05 0.42
CA ALA A 149 -5.42 19.91 1.41
C ALA A 149 -5.22 18.60 2.19
N LEU A 150 -5.51 18.63 3.49
CA LEU A 150 -5.48 17.48 4.38
C LEU A 150 -6.90 17.15 4.81
N ALA A 151 -7.42 15.98 4.43
CA ALA A 151 -8.62 15.41 5.03
C ALA A 151 -8.23 14.60 6.27
N TYR A 152 -9.05 14.67 7.32
CA TYR A 152 -8.83 13.91 8.54
C TYR A 152 -10.14 13.81 9.34
N THR A 153 -10.20 12.87 10.26
CA THR A 153 -11.35 12.70 11.15
C THR A 153 -11.01 13.09 12.58
N LEU A 154 -11.98 13.71 13.25
CA LEU A 154 -12.00 13.82 14.70
C LEU A 154 -13.26 13.11 15.18
N ASP A 155 -13.07 12.10 16.01
CA ASP A 155 -14.12 11.18 16.46
C ASP A 155 -14.91 10.61 15.27
N ASN A 156 -16.21 10.91 15.15
CA ASN A 156 -17.08 10.43 14.09
C ASN A 156 -17.22 11.39 12.90
N ASN A 157 -16.58 12.56 12.93
CA ASN A 157 -16.77 13.65 11.97
C ASN A 157 -15.54 13.92 11.10
N LEU A 158 -15.79 14.35 9.86
CA LEU A 158 -14.77 14.65 8.84
C LEU A 158 -14.44 16.15 8.81
N TYR A 159 -13.15 16.43 8.63
CA TYR A 159 -12.58 17.76 8.52
C TYR A 159 -11.62 17.84 7.33
N VAL A 160 -11.46 19.05 6.81
CA VAL A 160 -10.45 19.40 5.81
C VAL A 160 -9.65 20.60 6.32
N THR A 161 -8.33 20.52 6.29
CA THR A 161 -7.47 21.70 6.38
C THR A 161 -7.04 22.08 4.97
N THR A 162 -7.38 23.28 4.51
CA THR A 162 -7.00 23.79 3.18
C THR A 162 -5.51 24.12 3.13
N ARG A 163 -4.99 24.37 1.93
CA ARG A 163 -3.61 24.80 1.70
C ARG A 163 -3.20 25.99 2.56
N GLU A 164 -4.11 26.93 2.79
CA GLU A 164 -3.89 28.16 3.57
C GLU A 164 -3.92 27.91 5.09
N GLY A 165 -4.13 26.66 5.52
CA GLY A 165 -4.23 26.29 6.93
C GLY A 165 -5.64 26.49 7.51
N GLU A 166 -6.64 26.79 6.69
CA GLU A 166 -8.02 26.93 7.16
C GLU A 166 -8.61 25.56 7.48
N ARG A 167 -9.04 25.38 8.73
CA ARG A 167 -9.81 24.22 9.15
C ARG A 167 -11.28 24.39 8.78
N GLN A 168 -11.80 23.44 8.02
CA GLN A 168 -13.18 23.34 7.58
C GLN A 168 -13.80 22.07 8.15
N GLN A 169 -14.94 22.19 8.83
CA GLN A 169 -15.73 21.05 9.29
C GLN A 169 -16.63 20.58 8.15
N VAL A 170 -16.38 19.38 7.63
CA VAL A 170 -17.14 18.82 6.50
C VAL A 170 -18.46 18.23 6.97
N THR A 171 -18.47 17.58 8.13
CA THR A 171 -19.66 16.96 8.71
C THR A 171 -19.89 17.36 10.16
N LYS A 172 -21.16 17.38 10.56
CA LYS A 172 -21.59 17.59 11.95
C LYS A 172 -22.70 16.59 12.30
N GLU A 173 -22.29 15.34 12.41
CA GLU A 173 -23.18 14.21 12.66
C GLU A 173 -23.18 13.80 14.15
N PRO A 174 -24.31 13.29 14.67
CA PRO A 174 -24.41 12.75 16.02
C PRO A 174 -23.71 11.38 16.13
N ASP A 175 -23.59 10.90 17.37
CA ASP A 175 -23.14 9.52 17.65
C ASP A 175 -24.00 8.49 16.90
N GLY A 176 -23.38 7.40 16.48
CA GLY A 176 -24.02 6.38 15.63
C GLY A 176 -23.95 6.67 14.13
N ILE A 177 -23.41 7.81 13.72
CA ILE A 177 -23.12 8.14 12.32
C ILE A 177 -21.63 8.45 12.17
N VAL A 178 -20.96 7.73 11.27
CA VAL A 178 -19.50 7.78 11.07
C VAL A 178 -19.18 8.31 9.69
N CYS A 179 -18.37 9.37 9.61
CA CYS A 179 -18.00 10.03 8.35
C CYS A 179 -16.50 9.96 8.09
N GLY A 180 -16.12 9.76 6.82
CA GLY A 180 -14.72 9.79 6.38
C GLY A 180 -13.87 8.61 6.84
N GLN A 181 -14.49 7.51 7.29
CA GLN A 181 -13.81 6.30 7.76
C GLN A 181 -14.20 5.08 6.91
N SER A 182 -13.48 3.97 7.07
CA SER A 182 -13.85 2.73 6.40
C SER A 182 -15.26 2.30 6.80
N VAL A 183 -15.95 1.65 5.87
CA VAL A 183 -17.32 1.17 6.03
C VAL A 183 -17.38 -0.31 5.65
N HIS A 184 -18.56 -0.93 5.80
CA HIS A 184 -18.78 -2.32 5.40
C HIS A 184 -17.75 -3.28 6.03
N ARG A 185 -17.29 -2.98 7.25
CA ARG A 185 -16.31 -3.76 8.00
C ARG A 185 -15.01 -4.04 7.24
N ASN A 186 -14.61 -3.13 6.36
CA ASN A 186 -13.39 -3.19 5.54
C ASN A 186 -13.40 -4.29 4.46
N GLU A 187 -14.57 -4.83 4.13
CA GLU A 187 -14.75 -5.74 2.99
C GLU A 187 -14.58 -5.01 1.64
N PHE A 188 -14.50 -5.77 0.55
CA PHE A 188 -14.47 -5.24 -0.84
C PHE A 188 -13.27 -4.31 -1.13
N GLY A 189 -12.15 -4.53 -0.43
CA GLY A 189 -10.95 -3.70 -0.54
C GLY A 189 -11.02 -2.33 0.15
N ILE A 190 -12.06 -2.08 0.96
CA ILE A 190 -12.24 -0.80 1.66
C ILE A 190 -11.31 -0.71 2.87
N HIS A 191 -10.36 0.22 2.83
CA HIS A 191 -9.42 0.46 3.93
C HIS A 191 -9.43 1.92 4.43
N LYS A 192 -10.19 2.80 3.78
CA LYS A 192 -10.38 4.21 4.16
C LYS A 192 -11.76 4.72 3.76
N GLY A 193 -12.09 5.95 4.14
CA GLY A 193 -13.36 6.61 3.81
C GLY A 193 -13.26 7.98 3.15
N THR A 194 -12.08 8.36 2.67
CA THR A 194 -11.80 9.64 2.01
C THR A 194 -11.16 9.41 0.66
N PHE A 195 -11.62 10.11 -0.38
CA PHE A 195 -11.20 9.93 -1.76
C PHE A 195 -11.10 11.30 -2.45
N TRP A 196 -9.90 11.88 -2.43
CA TRP A 196 -9.62 13.11 -3.16
C TRP A 196 -9.78 12.91 -4.68
N SER A 197 -10.38 13.90 -5.34
CA SER A 197 -10.37 13.98 -6.80
C SER A 197 -8.93 14.18 -7.31
N PRO A 198 -8.61 13.79 -8.56
CA PRO A 198 -7.25 13.80 -9.10
C PRO A 198 -6.49 15.12 -8.96
N LYS A 199 -7.17 16.27 -9.00
CA LYS A 199 -6.56 17.60 -8.85
C LYS A 199 -6.80 18.19 -7.45
N GLY A 200 -7.38 17.41 -6.54
CA GLY A 200 -7.64 17.76 -5.15
C GLY A 200 -8.71 18.82 -4.95
N LYS A 201 -9.59 19.04 -5.94
CA LYS A 201 -10.67 20.05 -5.87
C LYS A 201 -11.90 19.59 -5.11
N LEU A 202 -12.15 18.28 -5.11
CA LEU A 202 -13.31 17.67 -4.49
C LEU A 202 -12.84 16.52 -3.59
N LEU A 203 -13.58 16.28 -2.52
CA LEU A 203 -13.36 15.16 -1.60
C LEU A 203 -14.62 14.31 -1.54
N ALA A 204 -14.58 13.12 -2.13
CA ALA A 204 -15.61 12.12 -1.88
C ALA A 204 -15.36 11.44 -0.53
N PHE A 205 -16.42 11.11 0.20
CA PHE A 205 -16.31 10.44 1.49
C PHE A 205 -17.52 9.56 1.79
N TYR A 206 -17.30 8.52 2.59
CA TYR A 206 -18.40 7.72 3.14
C TYR A 206 -19.06 8.41 4.34
N ARG A 207 -20.39 8.32 4.40
CA ARG A 207 -21.21 8.57 5.59
C ARG A 207 -22.00 7.30 5.90
N MET A 208 -21.71 6.68 7.04
CA MET A 208 -22.33 5.44 7.48
C MET A 208 -23.22 5.68 8.69
N ASP A 209 -24.53 5.46 8.53
CA ASP A 209 -25.48 5.40 9.64
C ASP A 209 -25.56 3.96 10.15
N GLN A 210 -25.15 3.77 11.40
CA GLN A 210 -25.16 2.49 12.11
C GLN A 210 -26.05 2.54 13.36
N SER A 211 -26.93 3.54 13.47
CA SER A 211 -27.84 3.69 14.61
C SER A 211 -28.80 2.50 14.78
N MET A 212 -29.17 1.85 13.68
CA MET A 212 -30.03 0.66 13.65
C MET A 212 -29.28 -0.66 13.93
N VAL A 213 -27.95 -0.63 13.96
CA VAL A 213 -27.13 -1.83 14.20
C VAL A 213 -27.11 -2.13 15.69
N THR A 214 -27.22 -3.42 16.02
CA THR A 214 -27.21 -3.90 17.40
C THR A 214 -25.83 -3.69 18.03
N ASP A 215 -25.83 -3.30 19.31
CA ASP A 215 -24.63 -3.19 20.12
C ASP A 215 -24.18 -4.56 20.62
N TYR A 216 -22.92 -4.89 20.42
CA TYR A 216 -22.24 -5.99 21.09
C TYR A 216 -21.59 -5.46 22.37
N PRO A 217 -21.92 -6.00 23.56
CA PRO A 217 -21.54 -5.40 24.83
C PRO A 217 -20.11 -5.76 25.25
N GLN A 218 -19.08 -5.10 24.69
CA GLN A 218 -17.73 -5.24 25.24
C GLN A 218 -17.66 -4.58 26.62
N VAL A 219 -16.76 -5.09 27.46
CA VAL A 219 -16.60 -4.61 28.84
C VAL A 219 -15.14 -4.28 29.09
N ASN A 220 -14.88 -3.02 29.43
CA ASN A 220 -13.59 -2.58 29.92
C ASN A 220 -13.46 -2.89 31.42
N THR A 221 -12.69 -3.94 31.71
CA THR A 221 -12.41 -4.39 33.09
C THR A 221 -11.18 -3.73 33.71
N ALA A 222 -10.46 -2.86 32.98
CA ALA A 222 -9.31 -2.11 33.50
C ALA A 222 -9.74 -0.89 34.32
N ALA A 223 -10.96 -0.39 34.10
CA ALA A 223 -11.58 0.65 34.93
C ALA A 223 -11.85 0.16 36.36
N ARG A 224 -11.89 1.08 37.34
CA ARG A 224 -12.13 0.77 38.77
C ARG A 224 -13.43 -0.01 39.01
N ILE A 225 -14.46 0.32 38.24
CA ILE A 225 -15.71 -0.43 38.09
C ILE A 225 -15.81 -0.71 36.59
N ALA A 226 -16.12 -1.95 36.22
CA ALA A 226 -16.22 -2.35 34.83
C ALA A 226 -17.18 -1.43 34.06
N VAL A 227 -16.74 -0.95 32.89
CA VAL A 227 -17.49 -0.03 32.04
C VAL A 227 -17.92 -0.76 30.77
N LEU A 228 -19.18 -0.58 30.37
CA LEU A 228 -19.69 -1.05 29.08
C LEU A 228 -19.12 -0.16 27.96
N GLU A 229 -18.46 -0.77 26.97
CA GLU A 229 -17.93 -0.11 25.77
C GLU A 229 -18.51 -0.82 24.53
N PRO A 230 -19.74 -0.50 24.12
CA PRO A 230 -20.43 -1.28 23.10
C PRO A 230 -19.86 -1.05 21.69
N ASP A 231 -19.82 -2.11 20.88
CA ASP A 231 -19.45 -2.07 19.46
C ASP A 231 -20.67 -2.29 18.58
N LYS A 232 -20.84 -1.50 17.51
CA LYS A 232 -21.85 -1.79 16.47
C LYS A 232 -21.43 -3.01 15.64
N TYR A 233 -22.19 -4.11 15.74
CA TYR A 233 -21.86 -5.37 15.07
C TYR A 233 -23.06 -5.98 14.31
N PRO A 234 -23.13 -5.84 12.98
CA PRO A 234 -24.22 -6.39 12.17
C PRO A 234 -24.02 -7.90 11.95
N MET A 235 -24.60 -8.73 12.82
CA MET A 235 -24.54 -10.19 12.68
C MET A 235 -25.27 -10.68 11.41
N ALA A 236 -24.86 -11.84 10.89
CA ALA A 236 -25.46 -12.44 9.71
C ALA A 236 -26.98 -12.60 9.84
N GLY A 237 -27.74 -12.22 8.80
CA GLY A 237 -29.20 -12.26 8.78
C GLY A 237 -29.90 -11.10 9.50
N MET A 238 -29.17 -10.22 10.20
CA MET A 238 -29.73 -9.05 10.86
C MET A 238 -29.60 -7.77 10.01
N THR A 239 -30.22 -6.69 10.49
CA THR A 239 -30.19 -5.36 9.89
C THR A 239 -28.75 -4.85 9.73
N SER A 240 -28.44 -4.37 8.52
CA SER A 240 -27.15 -3.74 8.20
C SER A 240 -27.15 -2.25 8.53
N HIS A 241 -25.94 -1.66 8.61
CA HIS A 241 -25.74 -0.22 8.51
C HIS A 241 -26.09 0.29 7.10
N LYS A 242 -26.37 1.59 6.99
CA LYS A 242 -26.69 2.28 5.73
C LYS A 242 -25.56 3.22 5.35
N VAL A 243 -25.02 3.08 4.14
CA VAL A 243 -23.92 3.92 3.64
C VAL A 243 -24.43 4.87 2.56
N THR A 244 -23.95 6.11 2.61
CA THR A 244 -24.13 7.12 1.57
C THR A 244 -22.77 7.73 1.24
N ILE A 245 -22.65 8.32 0.04
CA ILE A 245 -21.41 8.94 -0.42
C ILE A 245 -21.64 10.42 -0.59
N GLY A 246 -20.90 11.22 0.17
CA GLY A 246 -20.86 12.67 0.03
C GLY A 246 -19.71 13.11 -0.87
N ILE A 247 -19.87 14.23 -1.57
CA ILE A 247 -18.81 14.95 -2.28
C ILE A 247 -18.76 16.36 -1.70
N TYR A 248 -17.64 16.68 -1.05
CA TYR A 248 -17.36 17.99 -0.48
C TYR A 248 -16.49 18.82 -1.42
N ASN A 249 -16.85 20.08 -1.60
CA ASN A 249 -16.05 21.07 -2.31
C ASN A 249 -15.45 22.07 -1.32
N PRO A 250 -14.13 22.03 -1.03
CA PRO A 250 -13.49 22.94 -0.08
C PRO A 250 -13.55 24.42 -0.46
N ALA A 251 -13.71 24.73 -1.75
CA ALA A 251 -13.79 26.11 -2.22
C ALA A 251 -15.16 26.73 -1.96
N THR A 252 -16.25 25.96 -2.11
CA THR A 252 -17.63 26.44 -1.88
C THR A 252 -18.17 26.08 -0.50
N ARG A 253 -17.50 25.16 0.20
CA ARG A 253 -17.94 24.56 1.47
C ARG A 253 -19.29 23.87 1.39
N GLN A 254 -19.62 23.35 0.22
CA GLN A 254 -20.86 22.63 -0.01
C GLN A 254 -20.58 21.14 -0.12
N THR A 255 -21.52 20.37 0.40
CA THR A 255 -21.58 18.91 0.27
C THR A 255 -22.81 18.53 -0.52
N ILE A 256 -22.64 17.74 -1.56
CA ILE A 256 -23.73 17.00 -2.20
C ILE A 256 -23.62 15.52 -1.84
N TYR A 257 -24.70 14.76 -1.96
CA TYR A 257 -24.69 13.32 -1.81
C TYR A 257 -25.08 12.65 -3.12
N LEU A 258 -24.44 11.54 -3.44
CA LEU A 258 -24.84 10.74 -4.59
C LEU A 258 -26.29 10.25 -4.40
N GLN A 259 -27.09 10.39 -5.45
CA GLN A 259 -28.50 10.00 -5.50
C GLN A 259 -28.61 8.50 -5.76
N THR A 260 -28.10 7.68 -4.82
CA THR A 260 -28.06 6.23 -4.97
C THR A 260 -29.43 5.57 -4.79
N GLY A 261 -30.43 6.26 -4.23
CA GLY A 261 -31.71 5.71 -3.82
C GLY A 261 -31.69 5.24 -2.36
N ASP A 262 -32.56 4.30 -1.97
CA ASP A 262 -32.53 3.72 -0.62
C ASP A 262 -31.24 2.88 -0.45
N PRO A 263 -30.34 3.22 0.50
CA PRO A 263 -29.08 2.50 0.71
C PRO A 263 -29.25 1.20 1.54
N THR A 264 -30.47 0.87 1.96
CA THR A 264 -30.74 -0.36 2.71
C THR A 264 -30.26 -1.57 1.92
N ASP A 265 -29.50 -2.47 2.57
CA ASP A 265 -29.09 -3.75 2.01
C ASP A 265 -28.30 -3.65 0.69
N ARG A 266 -27.54 -2.56 0.56
CA ARG A 266 -26.63 -2.29 -0.56
C ARG A 266 -25.24 -1.93 -0.07
N TYR A 267 -24.24 -2.31 -0.86
CA TYR A 267 -22.84 -1.99 -0.59
C TYR A 267 -22.33 -1.03 -1.66
N PHE A 268 -21.65 0.03 -1.24
CA PHE A 268 -21.02 0.99 -2.13
C PHE A 268 -19.51 0.89 -1.96
N THR A 269 -18.80 0.47 -3.00
CA THR A 269 -17.41 0.04 -2.90
C THR A 269 -16.55 0.66 -4.01
N ASN A 270 -15.23 0.57 -3.84
CA ASN A 270 -14.25 0.82 -4.90
C ASN A 270 -14.42 2.16 -5.67
N LEU A 271 -14.63 3.26 -4.92
CA LEU A 271 -14.80 4.60 -5.48
C LEU A 271 -13.59 5.01 -6.35
N ALA A 272 -13.87 5.51 -7.55
CA ALA A 272 -12.87 6.01 -8.49
C ALA A 272 -13.34 7.30 -9.17
N TRP A 273 -12.48 8.32 -9.14
CA TRP A 273 -12.76 9.59 -9.83
C TRP A 273 -12.38 9.53 -11.30
N SER A 274 -13.15 10.21 -12.16
CA SER A 274 -12.68 10.51 -13.52
C SER A 274 -11.49 11.47 -13.49
N PRO A 275 -10.56 11.40 -14.48
CA PRO A 275 -9.42 12.31 -14.56
C PRO A 275 -9.78 13.80 -14.69
N ASP A 276 -10.95 14.09 -15.26
CA ASP A 276 -11.49 15.44 -15.41
C ASP A 276 -12.22 15.96 -14.16
N GLU A 277 -12.46 15.10 -13.16
CA GLU A 277 -13.18 15.36 -11.91
C GLU A 277 -14.69 15.61 -12.07
N LEU A 278 -15.27 15.30 -13.23
CA LEU A 278 -16.69 15.47 -13.51
C LEU A 278 -17.55 14.30 -13.03
N HIS A 279 -16.96 13.11 -12.86
CA HIS A 279 -17.70 11.91 -12.53
C HIS A 279 -17.04 11.12 -11.39
N LEU A 280 -17.88 10.47 -10.59
CA LEU A 280 -17.47 9.48 -9.60
C LEU A 280 -18.05 8.12 -9.98
N TYR A 281 -17.19 7.11 -10.01
CA TYR A 281 -17.52 5.73 -10.32
C TYR A 281 -17.57 4.94 -9.01
N VAL A 282 -18.60 4.11 -8.86
CA VAL A 282 -18.85 3.30 -7.66
C VAL A 282 -19.20 1.90 -8.11
N ILE A 283 -18.63 0.87 -7.47
CA ILE A 283 -19.12 -0.50 -7.64
C ILE A 283 -20.18 -0.74 -6.57
N GLU A 284 -21.40 -1.04 -7.01
CA GLU A 284 -22.54 -1.30 -6.13
C GLU A 284 -22.82 -2.79 -6.06
N LEU A 285 -23.03 -3.34 -4.86
CA LEU A 285 -23.48 -4.72 -4.67
C LEU A 285 -24.82 -4.80 -3.97
N ASN A 286 -25.58 -5.84 -4.31
CA ASN A 286 -26.76 -6.25 -3.56
C ASN A 286 -26.40 -7.01 -2.27
N ARG A 287 -27.39 -7.20 -1.38
CA ARG A 287 -27.22 -7.92 -0.10
C ARG A 287 -26.76 -9.36 -0.24
N GLU A 288 -27.20 -10.04 -1.30
CA GLU A 288 -26.81 -11.42 -1.61
C GLU A 288 -25.37 -11.53 -2.12
N GLN A 289 -24.73 -10.39 -2.44
CA GLN A 289 -23.36 -10.31 -2.97
C GLN A 289 -23.15 -11.15 -4.23
N ASN A 290 -24.19 -11.37 -5.03
CA ASN A 290 -24.15 -12.16 -6.26
C ASN A 290 -24.31 -11.32 -7.53
N GLN A 291 -24.51 -10.00 -7.37
CA GLN A 291 -24.60 -9.02 -8.44
C GLN A 291 -23.80 -7.77 -8.05
N ALA A 292 -22.92 -7.32 -8.94
CA ALA A 292 -22.15 -6.09 -8.82
C ALA A 292 -22.35 -5.21 -10.07
N GLN A 293 -22.51 -3.90 -9.89
CA GLN A 293 -22.69 -2.93 -10.97
C GLN A 293 -21.65 -1.81 -10.85
N LEU A 294 -20.91 -1.52 -11.93
CA LEU A 294 -20.10 -0.30 -12.01
C LEU A 294 -21.01 0.85 -12.45
N VAL A 295 -21.24 1.80 -11.56
CA VAL A 295 -22.16 2.93 -11.76
C VAL A 295 -21.38 4.24 -11.85
N ARG A 296 -21.73 5.08 -12.82
CA ARG A 296 -21.19 6.44 -12.97
C ARG A 296 -22.20 7.46 -12.45
N TYR A 297 -21.72 8.36 -11.60
CA TYR A 297 -22.46 9.48 -11.04
C TYR A 297 -21.85 10.81 -11.48
N ASP A 298 -22.68 11.83 -11.67
CA ASP A 298 -22.24 13.21 -11.85
C ASP A 298 -21.74 13.79 -10.53
N ALA A 299 -20.54 14.37 -10.52
CA ALA A 299 -19.89 14.86 -9.31
C ALA A 299 -20.44 16.20 -8.80
N VAL A 300 -21.23 16.92 -9.61
CA VAL A 300 -21.78 18.25 -9.27
C VAL A 300 -23.17 18.11 -8.63
N SER A 301 -24.04 17.32 -9.24
CA SER A 301 -25.44 17.11 -8.83
C SER A 301 -25.66 15.86 -7.99
N GLY A 302 -24.73 14.90 -8.07
CA GLY A 302 -24.89 13.57 -7.48
C GLY A 302 -25.82 12.64 -8.27
N GLU A 303 -26.32 13.03 -9.44
CA GLU A 303 -27.24 12.20 -10.22
C GLU A 303 -26.58 10.91 -10.72
N LYS A 304 -27.34 9.81 -10.71
CA LYS A 304 -26.95 8.54 -11.33
C LYS A 304 -27.09 8.66 -12.85
N GLU A 305 -25.98 8.65 -13.58
CA GLU A 305 -26.01 8.83 -15.03
C GLU A 305 -26.12 7.50 -15.79
N ALA A 306 -25.35 6.49 -15.40
CA ALA A 306 -25.25 5.23 -16.14
C ALA A 306 -24.77 4.05 -15.29
N VAL A 307 -25.27 2.86 -15.60
CA VAL A 307 -24.63 1.59 -15.23
C VAL A 307 -23.78 1.16 -16.42
N LEU A 308 -22.46 1.05 -16.24
CA LEU A 308 -21.51 0.81 -17.33
C LEU A 308 -21.29 -0.67 -17.61
N LEU A 309 -21.25 -1.49 -16.55
CA LEU A 309 -21.18 -2.94 -16.66
C LEU A 309 -21.77 -3.58 -15.41
N GLU A 310 -22.22 -4.82 -15.56
CA GLU A 310 -22.78 -5.65 -14.51
C GLU A 310 -22.08 -7.02 -14.52
N GLU A 311 -21.77 -7.53 -13.34
CA GLU A 311 -21.25 -8.88 -13.13
C GLU A 311 -22.17 -9.63 -12.18
N THR A 312 -22.47 -10.88 -12.52
CA THR A 312 -23.28 -11.78 -11.71
C THR A 312 -22.61 -13.14 -11.59
N HIS A 313 -22.79 -13.79 -10.45
CA HIS A 313 -22.32 -15.16 -10.26
C HIS A 313 -23.22 -15.90 -9.28
N PRO A 314 -23.56 -17.19 -9.53
CA PRO A 314 -24.52 -17.93 -8.70
C PRO A 314 -24.09 -18.15 -7.24
N LYS A 315 -22.82 -17.91 -6.91
CA LYS A 315 -22.33 -17.95 -5.52
C LYS A 315 -22.19 -16.54 -4.97
N TYR A 316 -21.19 -15.82 -5.46
CA TYR A 316 -20.88 -14.45 -5.07
C TYR A 316 -20.02 -13.76 -6.14
N VAL A 317 -20.00 -12.42 -6.12
CA VAL A 317 -19.10 -11.50 -6.82
C VAL A 317 -18.42 -10.64 -5.75
N GLU A 318 -17.11 -10.45 -5.86
CA GLU A 318 -16.32 -9.76 -4.83
C GLU A 318 -15.33 -8.77 -5.48
N PRO A 319 -15.77 -7.52 -5.75
CA PRO A 319 -14.89 -6.49 -6.28
C PRO A 319 -13.96 -6.01 -5.15
N LEU A 320 -12.65 -6.02 -5.43
CA LEU A 320 -11.61 -5.64 -4.47
C LEU A 320 -10.84 -4.38 -4.88
N HIS A 321 -10.99 -3.94 -6.13
CA HIS A 321 -10.19 -2.86 -6.70
C HIS A 321 -11.06 -1.80 -7.40
N PRO A 322 -10.74 -0.49 -7.24
CA PRO A 322 -11.32 0.55 -8.08
C PRO A 322 -10.90 0.39 -9.54
N ILE A 323 -11.69 0.98 -10.45
CA ILE A 323 -11.24 1.14 -11.83
C ILE A 323 -10.01 2.06 -11.88
N VAL A 324 -9.10 1.78 -12.80
CA VAL A 324 -7.88 2.58 -12.98
C VAL A 324 -7.86 3.15 -14.39
N PHE A 325 -7.95 4.47 -14.51
CA PHE A 325 -7.90 5.14 -15.81
C PHE A 325 -6.53 5.00 -16.46
N VAL A 326 -6.52 4.84 -17.79
CA VAL A 326 -5.29 4.80 -18.58
C VAL A 326 -4.69 6.22 -18.62
N PRO A 327 -3.46 6.46 -18.15
CA PRO A 327 -2.95 7.82 -17.96
C PRO A 327 -2.88 8.69 -19.23
N TRP A 328 -2.77 8.06 -20.40
CA TRP A 328 -2.74 8.72 -21.71
C TRP A 328 -4.07 8.67 -22.47
N ASN A 329 -5.12 8.10 -21.88
CA ASN A 329 -6.45 8.06 -22.48
C ASN A 329 -7.54 8.03 -21.40
N GLN A 330 -8.04 9.22 -21.02
CA GLN A 330 -9.09 9.37 -20.00
C GLN A 330 -10.43 8.73 -20.37
N HIS A 331 -10.63 8.31 -21.63
CA HIS A 331 -11.84 7.61 -22.06
C HIS A 331 -11.75 6.10 -21.89
N GLN A 332 -10.62 5.59 -21.36
CA GLN A 332 -10.38 4.17 -21.10
C GLN A 332 -9.97 3.92 -19.65
N PHE A 333 -10.43 2.80 -19.10
CA PHE A 333 -10.04 2.33 -17.78
C PHE A 333 -9.84 0.83 -17.76
N ILE A 334 -9.06 0.36 -16.79
CA ILE A 334 -8.88 -1.05 -16.48
C ILE A 334 -9.81 -1.41 -15.32
N TYR A 335 -10.59 -2.48 -15.51
CA TYR A 335 -11.42 -3.13 -14.51
C TYR A 335 -10.79 -4.50 -14.16
N GLN A 336 -10.68 -4.80 -12.87
CA GLN A 336 -10.18 -6.09 -12.38
C GLN A 336 -11.37 -7.01 -12.09
N SER A 337 -11.38 -8.21 -12.67
CA SER A 337 -12.49 -9.15 -12.55
C SER A 337 -12.03 -10.59 -12.44
N GLN A 338 -12.73 -11.38 -11.63
CA GLN A 338 -12.59 -12.83 -11.52
C GLN A 338 -13.57 -13.62 -12.40
N ARG A 339 -14.26 -12.95 -13.34
CA ARG A 339 -15.38 -13.55 -14.10
C ARG A 339 -15.05 -14.79 -14.93
N ASP A 340 -13.79 -14.99 -15.31
CA ASP A 340 -13.32 -16.17 -16.05
C ASP A 340 -12.70 -17.25 -15.14
N GLY A 341 -12.78 -17.05 -13.82
CA GLY A 341 -12.24 -17.94 -12.79
C GLY A 341 -11.00 -17.42 -12.07
N PHE A 342 -10.32 -16.41 -12.63
CA PHE A 342 -9.11 -15.82 -12.07
C PHE A 342 -9.13 -14.29 -12.16
N ASN A 343 -8.51 -13.58 -11.21
CA ASN A 343 -8.49 -12.12 -11.28
C ASN A 343 -7.63 -11.65 -12.45
N HIS A 344 -8.24 -11.00 -13.44
CA HIS A 344 -7.59 -10.52 -14.66
C HIS A 344 -7.98 -9.08 -14.98
N LEU A 345 -7.15 -8.44 -15.81
CA LEU A 345 -7.34 -7.07 -16.28
C LEU A 345 -8.20 -7.03 -17.54
N TYR A 346 -9.22 -6.18 -17.51
CA TYR A 346 -10.08 -5.92 -18.65
C TYR A 346 -10.08 -4.42 -18.97
N LEU A 347 -9.75 -4.08 -20.21
CA LEU A 347 -9.78 -2.72 -20.72
C LEU A 347 -11.19 -2.38 -21.22
N TYR A 348 -11.75 -1.31 -20.69
CA TYR A 348 -13.06 -0.76 -21.04
C TYR A 348 -12.95 0.68 -21.53
N ASP A 349 -13.96 1.14 -22.26
CA ASP A 349 -14.20 2.57 -22.42
C ASP A 349 -15.22 3.10 -21.39
N THR A 350 -15.29 4.43 -21.30
CA THR A 350 -16.22 5.17 -20.43
C THR A 350 -17.70 5.04 -20.82
N THR A 351 -18.03 4.33 -21.90
CA THR A 351 -19.42 3.97 -22.26
C THR A 351 -19.82 2.60 -21.70
N GLY A 352 -18.88 1.84 -21.13
CA GLY A 352 -19.12 0.50 -20.61
C GLY A 352 -18.77 -0.62 -21.59
N LYS A 353 -18.24 -0.30 -22.78
CA LYS A 353 -17.84 -1.31 -23.76
C LYS A 353 -16.52 -1.95 -23.37
N CYS A 354 -16.52 -3.27 -23.21
CA CYS A 354 -15.30 -4.05 -23.06
C CYS A 354 -14.50 -4.01 -24.38
N ILE A 355 -13.32 -3.40 -24.36
CA ILE A 355 -12.42 -3.32 -25.51
C ILE A 355 -11.60 -4.61 -25.62
N LYS A 356 -11.04 -5.08 -24.50
CA LYS A 356 -10.10 -6.20 -24.49
C LYS A 356 -9.91 -6.80 -23.10
N GLN A 357 -9.76 -8.12 -23.02
CA GLN A 357 -9.14 -8.79 -21.88
C GLN A 357 -7.60 -8.76 -22.05
N LEU A 358 -6.90 -8.03 -21.19
CA LEU A 358 -5.46 -7.79 -21.29
C LEU A 358 -4.64 -8.96 -20.76
N THR A 359 -5.12 -9.62 -19.71
CA THR A 359 -4.46 -10.77 -19.07
C THR A 359 -5.41 -11.97 -19.03
N LYS A 360 -4.84 -13.18 -19.12
CA LYS A 360 -5.59 -14.44 -19.12
C LYS A 360 -4.67 -15.62 -18.78
N GLY A 361 -5.25 -16.68 -18.24
CA GLY A 361 -4.58 -17.92 -17.87
C GLY A 361 -4.93 -18.36 -16.46
N ASP A 362 -4.43 -19.52 -16.06
CA ASP A 362 -4.74 -20.16 -14.77
C ASP A 362 -3.87 -19.60 -13.63
N TRP A 363 -3.92 -18.27 -13.47
CA TRP A 363 -3.16 -17.48 -12.50
C TRP A 363 -3.86 -16.14 -12.28
N VAL A 364 -3.55 -15.45 -11.19
CA VAL A 364 -4.22 -14.19 -10.83
C VAL A 364 -3.28 -12.99 -10.96
N VAL A 365 -3.84 -11.87 -11.38
CA VAL A 365 -3.29 -10.54 -11.11
C VAL A 365 -3.58 -10.20 -9.65
N GLN A 366 -2.56 -9.78 -8.92
CA GLN A 366 -2.65 -9.42 -7.51
C GLN A 366 -2.88 -7.91 -7.35
N ASP A 367 -2.18 -7.08 -8.14
CA ASP A 367 -2.27 -5.62 -8.04
C ASP A 367 -1.79 -4.92 -9.32
N ILE A 368 -2.25 -3.69 -9.55
CA ILE A 368 -1.72 -2.77 -10.56
C ILE A 368 -0.81 -1.77 -9.86
N VAL A 369 0.50 -1.93 -10.00
CA VAL A 369 1.52 -1.07 -9.39
C VAL A 369 1.55 0.32 -10.03
N GLY A 370 1.27 0.40 -11.33
CA GLY A 370 1.24 1.67 -12.06
C GLY A 370 1.40 1.48 -13.56
N PHE A 371 1.92 2.50 -14.25
CA PHE A 371 2.03 2.51 -15.71
C PHE A 371 3.37 3.08 -16.18
N ASN A 372 3.83 2.60 -17.33
CA ASN A 372 4.81 3.31 -18.14
C ASN A 372 4.12 3.97 -19.34
N SER A 373 4.01 5.29 -19.30
CA SER A 373 3.29 6.07 -20.32
C SER A 373 4.00 6.14 -21.68
N LYS A 374 5.31 5.89 -21.72
CA LYS A 374 6.12 5.91 -22.95
C LYS A 374 5.96 4.60 -23.70
N THR A 375 5.99 3.47 -23.01
CA THR A 375 5.84 2.13 -23.61
C THR A 375 4.39 1.66 -23.69
N LYS A 376 3.45 2.40 -23.07
CA LYS A 376 2.02 2.08 -23.03
C LYS A 376 1.74 0.75 -22.31
N GLU A 377 2.46 0.51 -21.23
CA GLU A 377 2.38 -0.71 -20.42
C GLU A 377 1.79 -0.42 -19.03
N ALA A 378 0.94 -1.32 -18.51
CA ALA A 378 0.64 -1.41 -17.08
C ALA A 378 1.66 -2.33 -16.39
N ILE A 379 2.08 -1.97 -15.18
CA ILE A 379 2.98 -2.77 -14.36
C ILE A 379 2.15 -3.43 -13.26
N VAL A 380 2.21 -4.75 -13.18
CA VAL A 380 1.33 -5.54 -12.30
C VAL A 380 2.10 -6.60 -11.52
N MET A 381 1.57 -6.96 -10.35
CA MET A 381 1.99 -8.13 -9.59
C MET A 381 1.09 -9.32 -9.95
N THR A 382 1.65 -10.52 -10.13
CA THR A 382 0.89 -11.70 -10.56
C THR A 382 1.45 -13.00 -9.96
N THR A 383 0.65 -14.06 -10.03
CA THR A 383 1.08 -15.44 -9.75
C THR A 383 1.38 -16.24 -11.04
N GLU A 384 1.67 -15.57 -12.16
CA GLU A 384 1.77 -16.21 -13.50
C GLU A 384 2.83 -17.33 -13.56
N ILE A 385 3.90 -17.24 -12.77
CA ILE A 385 4.94 -18.28 -12.69
C ILE A 385 4.50 -19.44 -11.79
N SER A 386 3.93 -19.12 -10.62
CA SER A 386 3.51 -20.11 -9.62
C SER A 386 2.57 -19.46 -8.59
N PRO A 387 1.57 -20.19 -8.06
CA PRO A 387 0.73 -19.71 -6.95
C PRO A 387 1.50 -19.52 -5.64
N LEU A 388 2.73 -20.03 -5.53
CA LEU A 388 3.62 -19.82 -4.38
C LEU A 388 4.51 -18.58 -4.51
N GLN A 389 4.35 -17.85 -5.61
CA GLN A 389 5.19 -16.72 -5.97
C GLN A 389 4.36 -15.48 -6.28
N SER A 390 5.01 -14.33 -6.16
CA SER A 390 4.47 -13.04 -6.59
C SER A 390 5.51 -12.39 -7.46
N ASN A 391 5.22 -12.13 -8.73
CA ASN A 391 6.19 -11.62 -9.69
C ASN A 391 5.65 -10.40 -10.43
N ALA A 392 6.53 -9.46 -10.75
CA ALA A 392 6.19 -8.24 -11.47
C ALA A 392 6.21 -8.46 -12.99
N TYR A 393 5.18 -8.00 -13.69
CA TYR A 393 5.07 -8.05 -15.15
C TYR A 393 4.71 -6.68 -15.72
N ALA A 394 5.24 -6.37 -16.91
CA ALA A 394 4.74 -5.32 -17.78
C ALA A 394 3.70 -5.90 -18.75
N VAL A 395 2.55 -5.26 -18.88
CA VAL A 395 1.43 -5.65 -19.75
C VAL A 395 1.16 -4.53 -20.75
N ASP A 396 1.42 -4.78 -22.03
CA ASP A 396 1.12 -3.83 -23.12
C ASP A 396 -0.40 -3.63 -23.24
N ILE A 397 -0.89 -2.41 -23.07
CA ILE A 397 -2.32 -2.08 -23.07
C ILE A 397 -2.95 -2.24 -24.47
N THR A 398 -2.15 -2.17 -25.52
CA THR A 398 -2.64 -2.26 -26.91
C THR A 398 -2.87 -3.71 -27.31
N ASN A 399 -1.94 -4.61 -26.97
CA ASN A 399 -1.95 -5.99 -27.48
C ASN A 399 -2.01 -7.09 -26.39
N GLY A 400 -1.86 -6.75 -25.10
CA GLY A 400 -1.90 -7.70 -23.98
C GLY A 400 -0.63 -8.56 -23.84
N LYS A 401 0.45 -8.26 -24.57
CA LYS A 401 1.73 -8.94 -24.39
C LYS A 401 2.26 -8.64 -23.00
N ARG A 402 2.72 -9.71 -22.34
CA ARG A 402 3.27 -9.65 -20.99
C ARG A 402 4.75 -9.94 -21.00
N ARG A 403 5.49 -9.27 -20.12
CA ARG A 403 6.93 -9.46 -19.98
C ARG A 403 7.31 -9.38 -18.51
N LEU A 404 8.01 -10.41 -18.03
CA LEU A 404 8.54 -10.46 -16.67
C LEU A 404 9.51 -9.30 -16.41
N ILE A 405 9.46 -8.75 -15.20
CA ILE A 405 10.37 -7.72 -14.69
C ILE A 405 11.19 -8.34 -13.56
N GLY A 406 12.51 -8.25 -13.65
CA GLY A 406 13.41 -8.83 -12.65
C GLY A 406 13.60 -10.33 -12.84
N VAL A 407 13.88 -11.03 -11.75
CA VAL A 407 14.00 -12.49 -11.72
C VAL A 407 12.64 -13.13 -11.45
N GLY A 408 12.49 -14.40 -11.83
CA GLY A 408 11.23 -15.11 -11.72
C GLY A 408 11.07 -15.94 -10.45
N GLU A 409 12.05 -15.97 -9.56
CA GLU A 409 12.03 -16.82 -8.35
C GLU A 409 11.85 -15.97 -7.09
N GLY A 410 10.80 -16.28 -6.32
CA GLY A 410 10.56 -15.75 -4.99
C GLY A 410 9.23 -15.01 -4.86
N VAL A 411 9.11 -14.27 -3.77
CA VAL A 411 7.98 -13.38 -3.50
C VAL A 411 8.49 -11.96 -3.61
N HIS A 412 8.07 -11.26 -4.66
CA HIS A 412 8.48 -9.89 -4.97
C HIS A 412 7.43 -8.89 -4.51
N HIS A 413 7.90 -7.70 -4.12
CA HIS A 413 7.08 -6.52 -3.88
C HIS A 413 7.79 -5.32 -4.49
N VAL A 414 7.18 -4.72 -5.52
CA VAL A 414 7.84 -3.69 -6.32
C VAL A 414 7.22 -2.30 -6.13
N LYS A 415 8.08 -1.28 -6.04
CA LYS A 415 7.68 0.14 -6.07
C LYS A 415 8.10 0.75 -7.40
N LEU A 416 7.13 1.15 -8.22
CA LEU A 416 7.38 1.75 -9.55
C LEU A 416 7.83 3.21 -9.45
N SER A 417 8.81 3.59 -10.27
CA SER A 417 9.22 5.00 -10.41
C SER A 417 8.12 5.84 -11.07
N THR A 418 8.14 7.17 -10.89
CA THR A 418 7.05 8.04 -11.38
C THR A 418 6.81 7.93 -12.89
N GLU A 419 7.88 7.76 -13.68
CA GLU A 419 7.79 7.62 -15.13
C GLU A 419 7.59 6.16 -15.59
N GLY A 420 7.67 5.19 -14.67
CA GLY A 420 7.54 3.76 -14.95
C GLY A 420 8.78 3.11 -15.57
N ASP A 421 9.96 3.73 -15.49
CA ASP A 421 11.18 3.25 -16.14
C ASP A 421 11.96 2.23 -15.28
N TYR A 422 11.74 2.26 -13.95
CA TYR A 422 12.43 1.44 -12.96
C TYR A 422 11.48 0.97 -11.86
N VAL A 423 11.85 -0.12 -11.19
CA VAL A 423 11.23 -0.57 -9.94
C VAL A 423 12.28 -0.77 -8.86
N ILE A 424 11.93 -0.46 -7.62
CA ILE A 424 12.62 -0.99 -6.43
C ILE A 424 11.92 -2.32 -6.14
N ASP A 425 12.65 -3.43 -6.21
CA ASP A 425 12.13 -4.77 -6.00
C ASP A 425 12.63 -5.31 -4.65
N HIS A 426 11.72 -5.42 -3.69
CA HIS A 426 11.97 -6.11 -2.43
C HIS A 426 11.52 -7.55 -2.62
N TYR A 427 12.46 -8.49 -2.66
CA TYR A 427 12.12 -9.90 -2.81
C TYR A 427 12.79 -10.78 -1.75
N GLN A 428 12.15 -11.91 -1.49
CA GLN A 428 12.64 -12.96 -0.60
C GLN A 428 12.31 -14.32 -1.22
N SER A 429 13.08 -15.33 -0.84
CA SER A 429 12.84 -16.72 -1.24
C SER A 429 13.17 -17.64 -0.06
N HIS A 430 13.10 -18.96 -0.29
CA HIS A 430 13.45 -19.94 0.75
C HIS A 430 14.88 -19.76 1.28
N GLU A 431 15.80 -19.40 0.41
CA GLU A 431 17.24 -19.25 0.73
C GLU A 431 17.67 -17.79 0.91
N ILE A 432 16.79 -16.83 0.60
CA ILE A 432 17.12 -15.39 0.60
C ILE A 432 16.16 -14.68 1.57
N PRO A 433 16.62 -14.34 2.80
CA PRO A 433 15.79 -13.67 3.79
C PRO A 433 15.26 -12.31 3.31
N ARG A 434 16.11 -11.52 2.64
CA ARG A 434 15.72 -10.32 1.92
C ARG A 434 16.78 -9.91 0.93
N ARG A 435 16.34 -9.51 -0.26
CA ARG A 435 17.14 -8.81 -1.24
C ARG A 435 16.36 -7.63 -1.83
N ILE A 436 17.05 -6.50 -1.98
CA ILE A 436 16.48 -5.29 -2.57
C ILE A 436 17.30 -4.95 -3.81
N ASP A 437 16.65 -4.99 -4.96
CA ASP A 437 17.27 -4.69 -6.26
C ASP A 437 16.58 -3.48 -6.91
N LEU A 438 17.37 -2.64 -7.57
CA LEU A 438 16.89 -1.65 -8.52
C LEU A 438 16.87 -2.29 -9.91
N VAL A 439 15.68 -2.40 -10.50
CA VAL A 439 15.46 -3.14 -11.75
C VAL A 439 14.89 -2.20 -12.81
N SER A 440 15.41 -2.26 -14.04
CA SER A 440 14.79 -1.54 -15.16
C SER A 440 13.55 -2.27 -15.66
N VAL A 441 12.44 -1.55 -15.76
CA VAL A 441 11.18 -2.10 -16.29
C VAL A 441 11.37 -2.61 -17.71
N SER A 442 12.21 -2.00 -18.53
CA SER A 442 12.44 -2.41 -19.93
C SER A 442 13.15 -3.75 -20.12
N GLY A 443 13.80 -4.28 -19.08
CA GLY A 443 14.68 -5.46 -19.16
C GLY A 443 16.00 -5.25 -19.90
N LYS A 444 16.30 -4.05 -20.41
CA LYS A 444 17.51 -3.77 -21.22
C LYS A 444 18.73 -3.36 -20.39
N LYS A 445 18.54 -2.96 -19.13
CA LYS A 445 19.62 -2.51 -18.24
C LYS A 445 19.87 -3.56 -17.17
N LYS A 446 21.12 -3.67 -16.73
CA LYS A 446 21.50 -4.54 -15.62
C LYS A 446 20.82 -4.06 -14.34
N SER A 447 20.29 -4.99 -13.55
CA SER A 447 19.81 -4.70 -12.20
C SER A 447 20.98 -4.37 -11.28
N VAL A 448 20.73 -3.49 -10.32
CA VAL A 448 21.70 -3.09 -9.28
C VAL A 448 21.22 -3.66 -7.96
N ASN A 449 22.05 -4.44 -7.27
CA ASN A 449 21.75 -4.88 -5.92
C ASN A 449 22.03 -3.75 -4.94
N LEU A 450 21.02 -3.40 -4.13
CA LEU A 450 21.11 -2.34 -3.12
C LEU A 450 21.35 -2.94 -1.73
N LEU A 451 20.73 -4.09 -1.46
CA LEU A 451 20.87 -4.79 -0.20
C LEU A 451 20.69 -6.29 -0.41
N THR A 452 21.52 -7.08 0.26
CA THR A 452 21.29 -8.51 0.47
C THR A 452 21.47 -8.78 1.95
N SER A 453 20.39 -9.13 2.65
CA SER A 453 20.46 -9.49 4.06
C SER A 453 21.13 -10.85 4.20
N SER A 454 22.08 -10.97 5.12
CA SER A 454 22.46 -12.28 5.66
C SER A 454 21.28 -12.91 6.40
N ASP A 455 21.35 -14.22 6.66
CA ASP A 455 20.38 -14.88 7.53
C ASP A 455 20.61 -14.42 8.98
N PRO A 456 19.66 -13.67 9.59
CA PRO A 456 19.80 -13.24 10.98
C PRO A 456 19.76 -14.41 11.97
N MET A 457 19.36 -15.60 11.52
CA MET A 457 19.23 -16.83 12.32
C MET A 457 20.38 -17.82 12.11
N ASP A 458 21.47 -17.42 11.43
CA ASP A 458 22.60 -18.31 11.12
C ASP A 458 23.21 -19.00 12.35
N GLU A 459 23.23 -18.31 13.49
CA GLU A 459 23.72 -18.83 14.77
C GLU A 459 22.73 -19.78 15.48
N TYR A 460 21.50 -19.93 14.97
CA TYR A 460 20.43 -20.72 15.58
C TYR A 460 20.27 -22.08 14.91
N ASN A 461 19.86 -23.05 15.71
CA ASN A 461 19.51 -24.38 15.27
C ASN A 461 18.14 -24.32 14.57
N MET A 462 18.15 -24.02 13.28
CA MET A 462 16.96 -23.97 12.46
C MET A 462 16.39 -25.37 12.24
N PRO A 463 15.06 -25.56 12.35
CA PRO A 463 14.44 -26.79 11.89
C PRO A 463 14.62 -26.91 10.37
N GLU A 464 14.62 -28.15 9.87
CA GLU A 464 14.46 -28.37 8.44
C GLU A 464 13.06 -27.89 8.03
N ILE A 465 12.98 -27.10 6.96
CA ILE A 465 11.73 -26.62 6.39
C ILE A 465 11.61 -27.23 5.00
N THR A 466 10.64 -28.12 4.79
CA THR A 466 10.44 -28.77 3.50
C THR A 466 9.14 -28.33 2.85
N LEU A 467 9.19 -28.12 1.53
CA LEU A 467 8.03 -27.75 0.73
C LEU A 467 7.62 -28.93 -0.14
N GLY A 468 6.31 -29.13 -0.29
CA GLY A 468 5.80 -30.20 -1.15
C GLY A 468 4.39 -29.95 -1.63
N THR A 469 3.84 -30.95 -2.32
CA THR A 469 2.48 -30.92 -2.86
C THR A 469 1.79 -32.25 -2.57
N LEU A 470 0.53 -32.17 -2.15
CA LEU A 470 -0.35 -33.32 -1.97
C LEU A 470 -1.65 -33.10 -2.76
N GLN A 471 -2.38 -34.17 -3.02
CA GLN A 471 -3.68 -34.06 -3.67
C GLN A 471 -4.78 -33.81 -2.64
N ALA A 472 -5.68 -32.87 -2.92
CA ALA A 472 -6.84 -32.60 -2.09
C ALA A 472 -7.81 -33.78 -2.05
N ALA A 473 -8.80 -33.70 -1.15
CA ALA A 473 -9.82 -34.73 -0.97
C ALA A 473 -10.69 -35.00 -2.21
N ASP A 474 -10.71 -34.09 -3.19
CA ASP A 474 -11.40 -34.26 -4.47
C ASP A 474 -10.66 -35.17 -5.47
N GLY A 475 -9.44 -35.61 -5.13
CA GLY A 475 -8.61 -36.45 -5.98
C GLY A 475 -8.10 -35.76 -7.23
N LYS A 476 -8.05 -34.41 -7.25
CA LYS A 476 -7.61 -33.62 -8.41
C LYS A 476 -6.75 -32.40 -8.03
N THR A 477 -7.18 -31.61 -7.06
CA THR A 477 -6.59 -30.30 -6.79
C THR A 477 -5.24 -30.45 -6.05
N PRO A 478 -4.13 -29.89 -6.56
CA PRO A 478 -2.88 -29.86 -5.81
C PRO A 478 -2.97 -28.88 -4.64
N VAL A 479 -2.48 -29.28 -3.47
CA VAL A 479 -2.37 -28.48 -2.26
C VAL A 479 -0.92 -28.42 -1.86
N TYR A 480 -0.40 -27.20 -1.69
CA TYR A 480 0.97 -26.97 -1.26
C TYR A 480 1.05 -27.02 0.26
N TYR A 481 2.12 -27.62 0.78
CA TYR A 481 2.38 -27.69 2.22
C TYR A 481 3.80 -27.26 2.55
N ARG A 482 3.99 -26.90 3.83
CA ARG A 482 5.29 -26.67 4.46
C ARG A 482 5.36 -27.51 5.73
N LEU A 483 6.39 -28.35 5.85
CA LEU A 483 6.69 -29.14 7.06
C LEU A 483 7.87 -28.54 7.78
#